data_AF-A0A3N0AVY0-F1
#
_entry.id   AF-A0A3N0AVY0-F1
#
_cell.length_a   1.000
_cell.length_b   1.000
_cell.length_c   1.000
_cell.angle_alpha   90.00
_cell.angle_beta   90.00
_cell.angle_gamma   90.00
#
_symmetry.space_group_name_H-M   'P 1'
#
loop_
_entity.id
_entity.type
_entity.pdbx_description
1 polymer ?
#
loop_
_entity_poly.entity_id
_entity_poly.type
_entity_poly.pdbx_seq_one_letter_code
_entity_poly.pdbx_strand_id
1 'polypeptide(L)' 'MKSFDEYKLRVGRAIHKRRTALGLSLRDFGLMAGVHYNQLNRIERGLANPSLETLYKIADALDIDISNLLE' A
#
# COMPACT_ATOMS: atom_id res chain seq x y z
N MET A 1 19.97 5.44 12.70
CA MET A 1 19.35 5.78 11.41
C MET A 1 18.38 4.66 11.05
N LYS A 2 17.13 4.96 10.68
CA LYS A 2 16.18 3.91 10.27
C LYS A 2 16.59 3.32 8.92
N SER A 3 16.44 2.01 8.74
CA SER A 3 16.73 1.39 7.44
C SER A 3 15.61 1.69 6.45
N PHE A 4 15.93 1.67 5.15
CA PHE A 4 14.90 1.82 4.11
C PHE A 4 13.84 0.71 4.19
N ASP A 5 14.21 -0.49 4.64
CA ASP A 5 13.28 -1.59 4.86
C ASP A 5 12.23 -1.27 5.94
N GLU A 6 12.59 -0.51 6.97
CA GLU A 6 11.64 -0.07 7.99
C GLU A 6 10.54 0.82 7.40
N TYR A 7 10.89 1.69 6.44
CA TYR A 7 9.91 2.51 5.72
C TYR A 7 9.00 1.67 4.83
N LYS A 8 9.55 0.71 4.08
CA LYS A 8 8.73 -0.22 3.27
C LYS A 8 7.73 -0.99 4.14
N LEU A 9 8.15 -1.44 5.31
CA LEU A 9 7.28 -2.14 6.25
C LEU A 9 6.19 -1.24 6.84
N ARG A 10 6.51 0.03 7.15
CA ARG A 10 5.51 1.00 7.62
C ARG A 10 4.44 1.26 6.54
N VAL A 11 4.88 1.55 5.33
CA VAL A 11 3.99 1.74 4.16
C VAL A 11 3.12 0.51 3.94
N GLY A 12 3.71 -0.67 3.91
CA GLY A 12 2.96 -1.91 3.73
C GLY A 12 1.90 -2.12 4.81
N ARG A 13 2.22 -1.83 6.08
CA ARG A 13 1.27 -1.92 7.20
C ARG A 13 0.15 -0.88 7.12
N ALA A 14 0.45 0.36 6.73
CA ALA A 14 -0.56 1.41 6.57
C ALA A 14 -1.60 1.01 5.50
N ILE A 15 -1.12 0.54 4.35
CA ILE A 15 -1.96 0.04 3.24
C ILE A 15 -2.82 -1.13 3.71
N HIS A 16 -2.19 -2.13 4.33
CA HIS A 16 -2.89 -3.33 4.83
C HIS A 16 -3.99 -2.97 5.83
N LYS A 17 -3.68 -2.10 6.79
CA LYS A 17 -4.61 -1.68 7.84
C LYS A 17 -5.82 -0.95 7.25
N ARG A 18 -5.59 0.00 6.34
CA ARG A 18 -6.68 0.76 5.71
C ARG A 18 -7.52 -0.12 4.79
N ARG A 19 -6.90 -0.96 3.96
CA ARG A 19 -7.61 -1.91 3.07
C ARG A 19 -8.52 -2.85 3.86
N THR A 20 -8.00 -3.45 4.93
CA THR A 20 -8.77 -4.40 5.75
C THR A 20 -9.88 -3.72 6.55
N ALA A 21 -9.67 -2.49 7.02
CA ALA A 21 -10.72 -1.68 7.64
C ALA A 21 -11.89 -1.37 6.69
N LEU A 22 -11.61 -1.29 5.38
CA LEU A 22 -12.63 -1.13 4.32
C LEU A 22 -13.25 -2.47 3.88
N GLY A 23 -12.84 -3.61 4.46
CA GLY A 23 -13.34 -4.94 4.10
C GLY A 23 -12.91 -5.44 2.71
N LEU A 24 -11.92 -4.81 2.09
CA LEU A 24 -11.51 -5.12 0.71
C LEU A 24 -10.55 -6.30 0.66
N SER A 25 -10.77 -7.23 -0.27
CA SER A 25 -9.76 -8.25 -0.59
C SER A 25 -8.58 -7.64 -1.36
N LEU A 26 -7.45 -8.35 -1.43
CA LEU A 26 -6.31 -7.92 -2.27
C LEU A 26 -6.68 -7.85 -3.76
N ARG A 27 -7.61 -8.70 -4.22
CA ARG A 27 -8.05 -8.73 -5.62
C ARG A 27 -8.92 -7.52 -5.93
N ASP A 28 -9.92 -7.25 -5.07
CA ASP A 28 -10.83 -6.12 -5.25
C ASP A 28 -10.07 -4.81 -5.16
N PHE A 29 -9.21 -4.67 -4.14
CA PHE A 29 -8.38 -3.48 -3.99
C PHE A 29 -7.39 -3.30 -5.16
N GLY A 30 -6.84 -4.40 -5.67
CA GLY A 30 -5.97 -4.35 -6.85
C GLY A 30 -6.67 -3.85 -8.11
N LEU A 31 -7.91 -4.26 -8.31
CA LEU A 31 -8.74 -3.73 -9.40
C LEU A 31 -9.04 -2.25 -9.19
N MET A 32 -9.41 -1.84 -7.98
CA MET A 32 -9.70 -0.44 -7.63
C MET A 32 -8.49 0.48 -7.83
N ALA A 33 -7.31 0.07 -7.36
CA ALA A 33 -6.08 0.85 -7.47
C ALA A 33 -5.40 0.75 -8.84
N GLY A 34 -5.86 -0.13 -9.74
CA GLY A 34 -5.15 -0.43 -10.99
C GLY A 34 -3.76 -1.03 -10.74
N VAL A 35 -3.61 -1.82 -9.67
CA VAL A 35 -2.36 -2.48 -9.25
C VAL A 35 -2.61 -3.97 -9.13
N HIS A 36 -1.77 -4.79 -9.78
CA HIS A 36 -1.98 -6.24 -9.74
C HIS A 36 -1.89 -6.78 -8.29
N TYR A 37 -2.81 -7.67 -7.89
CA TYR A 37 -2.92 -8.16 -6.51
C TYR A 37 -1.62 -8.77 -5.95
N ASN A 38 -0.82 -9.45 -6.80
CA ASN A 38 0.49 -9.97 -6.39
C ASN A 38 1.48 -8.85 -6.00
N GLN A 39 1.43 -7.71 -6.70
CA GLN A 39 2.27 -6.56 -6.38
C GLN A 39 1.81 -5.94 -5.05
N LEU A 40 0.50 -5.76 -4.84
CA LEU A 40 -0.06 -5.31 -3.56
C LEU A 40 0.35 -6.21 -2.40
N ASN A 41 0.23 -7.54 -2.55
CA ASN A 41 0.66 -8.50 -1.52
C ASN A 41 2.14 -8.32 -1.14
N ARG A 42 3.01 -8.07 -2.12
CA ARG A 42 4.43 -7.79 -1.87
C ARG A 42 4.64 -6.45 -1.17
N ILE A 43 3.90 -5.41 -1.56
CA ILE A 43 3.96 -4.08 -0.96
C ILE A 43 3.52 -4.14 0.51
N GLU A 44 2.38 -4.76 0.81
CA GLU A 44 1.85 -4.89 2.18
C GLU A 44 2.80 -5.61 3.13
N ARG A 45 3.66 -6.49 2.59
CA ARG A 45 4.68 -7.23 3.34
C ARG A 45 6.05 -6.55 3.36
N GLY A 46 6.19 -5.35 2.78
CA GLY A 46 7.47 -4.62 2.67
C GLY A 46 8.49 -5.26 1.72
N LEU A 47 8.05 -6.19 0.87
CA LEU A 47 8.89 -6.96 -0.06
C LEU A 47 9.07 -6.27 -1.42
N ALA A 48 8.41 -5.14 -1.64
CA ALA A 48 8.50 -4.36 -2.86
C ALA A 48 8.85 -2.91 -2.54
N ASN A 49 9.55 -2.26 -3.49
CA ASN A 49 9.74 -0.82 -3.51
C ASN A 49 8.79 -0.24 -4.59
N PRO A 50 7.54 0.13 -4.23
CA PRO A 50 6.61 0.70 -5.20
C PRO A 50 7.11 2.06 -5.72
N SER A 51 6.78 2.39 -6.97
CA SER A 51 7.01 3.74 -7.49
C SER A 51 6.12 4.75 -6.76
N LEU A 52 6.49 6.03 -6.82
CA LEU A 52 5.63 7.10 -6.31
C LEU A 52 4.25 7.10 -6.97
N GLU A 53 4.17 6.84 -8.28
CA GLU A 53 2.91 6.68 -9.00
C GLU A 53 2.05 5.53 -8.46
N THR A 54 2.68 4.40 -8.10
CA THR A 54 1.97 3.26 -7.50
C THR A 54 1.42 3.64 -6.13
N LEU A 55 2.21 4.34 -5.31
CA LEU A 55 1.77 4.82 -3.99
C LEU A 55 0.62 5.83 -4.12
N TYR A 56 0.67 6.71 -5.12
CA TYR A 56 -0.40 7.66 -5.42
C TYR A 56 -1.71 6.93 -5.75
N LYS A 57 -1.69 5.96 -6.67
CA LYS A 57 -2.88 5.14 -7.01
C LYS A 57 -3.44 4.38 -5.81
N ILE A 58 -2.57 3.86 -4.96
CA ILE A 58 -2.96 3.16 -3.73
C ILE A 58 -3.62 4.12 -2.75
N ALA A 59 -3.05 5.31 -2.53
CA ALA A 59 -3.61 6.31 -1.62
C ALA A 59 -4.98 6.80 -2.10
N ASP A 60 -5.09 7.12 -3.39
CA ASP A 60 -6.33 7.51 -4.06
C ASP A 60 -7.43 6.44 -3.89
N ALA A 61 -7.11 5.17 -4.16
CA ALA A 61 -8.05 4.06 -3.99
C ALA A 61 -8.42 3.75 -2.52
N LEU A 62 -7.64 4.22 -1.55
CA LEU A 62 -7.92 4.09 -0.11
C LEU A 62 -8.61 5.32 0.49
N ASP A 63 -8.84 6.36 -0.32
CA ASP A 63 -9.41 7.65 0.06
C ASP A 63 -8.64 8.28 1.24
N ILE A 64 -7.32 8.41 1.06
CA ILE A 64 -6.39 9.04 2.03
C ILE A 64 -5.31 9.83 1.31
N ASP A 65 -4.66 10.76 2.01
CA ASP A 65 -3.47 11.42 1.49
C ASP A 65 -2.27 10.45 1.43
N ILE A 66 -1.41 10.62 0.42
CA ILE A 66 -0.23 9.76 0.23
C ILE A 66 0.74 9.83 1.42
N SER A 67 0.78 10.96 2.14
CA SER A 67 1.60 11.12 3.35
C SER A 67 1.14 10.23 4.50
N ASN A 68 -0.16 9.91 4.59
CA ASN A 68 -0.68 8.96 5.59
C ASN A 68 -0.16 7.54 5.38
N LEU A 69 0.40 7.21 4.20
CA LEU A 69 1.07 5.92 4.00
C LEU A 69 2.38 5.81 4.77
N LEU A 70 2.96 6.92 5.23
CA LEU A 70 4.23 6.94 5.98
C LEU A 70 4.04 7.01 7.50
N GLU A 71 2.80 7.11 7.98
CA GLU A 71 2.47 7.19 9.41
C GLU A 71 2.61 5.83 10.12
#